data_AF-A0A105TSJ1-F1
#
_entry.id   AF-A0A105TSJ1-F1
#
_cell.length_a   1.000
_cell.length_b   1.000
_cell.length_c   1.000
_cell.angle_alpha   90.00
_cell.angle_beta   90.00
_cell.angle_gamma   90.00
#
_symmetry.space_group_name_H-M   'P 1'
#
loop_
_entity.id
_entity.type
_entity.pdbx_description
1 polymer ?
#
loop_
_entity_poly.entity_id
_entity_poly.type
_entity_poly.pdbx_seq_one_letter_code
_entity_poly.pdbx_strand_id
1 'polypeptide(L)'
;MKNSLEGKKQSWDGMFYSIQRIDLLIISICGAGIYVCLETIKHLSANKDFCTCTCFIKISAGMFLVGIILNFLSQQYGYKANYESYLMYDCEVEVDEIKSLETITKEKKELLLKLDCDSKDYDKRSDRFSNLTTNLNYFSMGFMFLGLIFTFIFFVITF
;
A
#
# COMPACT_ATOMS: atom_id res chain seq x y z
N MET A 1 7.22 14.07 -25.92
CA MET A 1 8.09 12.89 -26.08
C MET A 1 9.04 12.68 -24.90
N LYS A 2 9.97 13.60 -24.58
CA LYS A 2 10.89 13.41 -23.42
C LYS A 2 10.15 13.22 -22.08
N ASN A 3 9.14 14.05 -21.80
CA ASN A 3 8.39 14.00 -20.54
C ASN A 3 7.62 12.68 -20.36
N SER A 4 6.99 12.16 -21.41
CA SER A 4 6.22 10.90 -21.35
C SER A 4 7.13 9.66 -21.18
N LEU A 5 8.32 9.68 -21.79
CA LEU A 5 9.35 8.66 -21.59
C LEU A 5 9.93 8.67 -20.17
N GLU A 6 10.16 9.86 -19.61
CA GLU A 6 10.57 10.01 -18.21
C GLU A 6 9.49 9.52 -17.25
N GLY A 7 8.22 9.88 -17.48
CA GLY A 7 7.08 9.39 -16.72
C GLY A 7 6.94 7.86 -16.76
N LYS A 8 7.08 7.26 -17.96
CA LYS A 8 7.07 5.79 -18.12
C LYS A 8 8.16 5.12 -17.30
N LYS A 9 9.39 5.65 -17.36
CA LYS A 9 10.52 5.13 -16.58
C LYS A 9 10.26 5.28 -15.07
N GLN A 10 9.75 6.43 -14.63
CA GLN A 10 9.42 6.67 -13.24
C GLN A 10 8.34 5.71 -12.72
N SER A 11 7.31 5.43 -13.51
CA SER A 11 6.27 4.45 -13.15
C SER A 11 6.83 3.03 -13.06
N TRP A 12 7.75 2.67 -13.96
CA TRP A 12 8.45 1.39 -13.91
C TRP A 12 9.32 1.26 -12.65
N ASP A 13 10.15 2.27 -12.37
CA ASP A 13 10.94 2.35 -11.13
C ASP A 13 10.01 2.31 -9.90
N GLY A 14 8.86 2.98 -9.97
CA GLY A 14 7.81 2.99 -8.96
C GLY A 14 7.17 1.61 -8.71
N MET A 15 7.00 0.78 -9.74
CA MET A 15 6.54 -0.60 -9.58
C MET A 15 7.54 -1.44 -8.79
N PHE A 16 8.83 -1.41 -9.17
CA PHE A 16 9.88 -2.13 -8.45
C PHE A 16 10.02 -1.63 -7.02
N TYR A 17 9.95 -0.31 -6.86
CA TYR A 17 9.99 0.32 -5.55
C TYR A 17 8.81 -0.09 -4.67
N SER A 18 7.60 -0.19 -5.22
CA SER A 18 6.41 -0.62 -4.45
C SER A 18 6.51 -2.06 -3.95
N ILE A 19 7.24 -2.93 -4.66
CA ILE A 19 7.51 -4.31 -4.23
C ILE A 19 8.59 -4.33 -3.13
N GLN A 20 9.59 -3.46 -3.22
CA GLN A 20 10.73 -3.44 -2.30
C GLN A 20 10.44 -2.65 -1.01
N ARG A 21 9.51 -1.70 -1.05
CA ARG A 21 9.17 -0.83 0.07
C ARG A 21 8.11 -1.48 0.95
N ILE A 22 8.42 -2.67 1.45
CA ILE A 22 7.76 -3.14 2.66
C ILE A 22 8.02 -2.10 3.74
N ASP A 23 6.99 -1.58 4.40
CA ASP A 23 7.19 -0.64 5.51
C ASP A 23 7.79 -1.42 6.69
N LEU A 24 9.12 -1.53 6.64
CA LEU A 24 9.91 -2.31 7.56
C LEU A 24 9.71 -1.81 8.99
N LEU A 25 9.40 -0.53 9.17
CA LEU A 25 9.13 0.05 10.48
C LEU A 25 7.81 -0.50 11.04
N ILE A 26 6.73 -0.47 10.25
CA ILE A 26 5.44 -1.03 10.69
C ILE A 26 5.58 -2.52 10.99
N ILE A 27 6.23 -3.30 10.11
CA ILE A 27 6.41 -4.74 10.34
C ILE A 27 7.28 -5.01 11.57
N SER A 28 8.35 -4.25 11.77
CA SER A 28 9.25 -4.44 12.92
C SER A 28 8.55 -4.11 14.24
N ILE A 29 7.86 -2.97 14.31
CA ILE A 29 7.15 -2.54 15.53
C ILE A 29 5.98 -3.50 15.82
N CYS A 30 5.14 -3.81 14.83
CA CYS A 30 4.04 -4.74 15.01
C CYS A 30 4.54 -6.16 15.33
N GLY A 31 5.61 -6.63 14.69
CA GLY A 31 6.21 -7.94 14.95
C GLY A 31 6.75 -8.07 16.37
N ALA A 32 7.49 -7.05 16.84
CA ALA A 32 7.95 -6.99 18.22
C ALA A 32 6.78 -6.89 19.21
N GLY A 33 5.76 -6.08 18.90
CA GLY A 33 4.54 -5.95 19.69
C GLY A 33 3.79 -7.26 19.84
N ILE A 34 3.60 -8.01 18.74
CA ILE A 34 2.99 -9.35 18.76
C ILE A 34 3.80 -10.30 19.63
N TYR A 35 5.13 -10.33 19.48
CA TYR A 35 6.00 -11.17 20.30
C TYR A 35 5.83 -10.88 21.79
N VAL A 36 5.87 -9.61 22.19
CA VAL A 36 5.66 -9.18 23.59
C VAL A 36 4.28 -9.61 24.08
N CYS A 37 3.23 -9.43 23.28
CA CYS A 37 1.87 -9.83 23.65
C CYS A 37 1.78 -11.35 23.88
N LEU A 38 2.35 -12.16 22.97
CA LEU A 38 2.32 -13.62 23.07
C LEU A 38 3.12 -14.14 24.28
N GLU A 39 4.31 -13.61 24.53
CA GLU A 39 5.12 -14.02 25.68
C GLU A 39 4.45 -13.61 27.00
N THR A 40 3.79 -12.44 27.03
CA THR A 40 3.00 -11.98 28.18
C THR A 40 1.81 -12.92 28.45
N ILE A 41 1.07 -13.29 27.41
CA ILE A 41 -0.05 -14.25 27.53
C ILE A 41 0.45 -15.60 28.05
N LYS A 42 1.57 -16.09 27.52
CA LYS A 42 2.19 -17.35 27.96
C LYS A 42 2.62 -17.29 29.42
N HIS A 43 3.22 -16.19 29.85
CA HIS A 43 3.63 -15.98 31.25
C HIS A 43 2.44 -15.99 32.20
N LEU A 44 1.37 -15.23 31.88
CA LEU A 44 0.14 -15.20 32.67
C LEU A 44 -0.54 -16.58 32.75
N SER A 45 -0.57 -17.30 31.62
CA SER A 45 -1.14 -18.64 31.57
C SER A 45 -0.36 -19.65 32.43
N ALA A 46 0.95 -19.49 32.58
CA ALA A 46 1.79 -20.36 33.40
C ALA A 46 1.56 -20.12 34.91
N ASN A 47 1.37 -18.87 35.31
CA ASN A 47 1.18 -18.49 36.71
C ASN A 47 -0.28 -18.66 37.21
N LYS A 48 -1.21 -19.06 36.34
CA LYS A 48 -2.67 -19.17 36.61
C LYS A 48 -3.35 -17.86 37.06
N ASP A 49 -2.67 -16.73 36.91
CA ASP A 49 -3.23 -15.40 37.16
C ASP A 49 -4.13 -14.99 35.99
N PHE A 50 -5.35 -15.52 35.96
CA PHE A 50 -6.37 -15.11 35.00
C PHE A 50 -6.97 -13.76 35.42
N CYS A 51 -6.28 -12.68 35.09
CA CYS A 51 -6.85 -11.34 35.22
C CYS A 51 -7.78 -11.03 34.02
N THR A 52 -8.93 -10.41 34.28
CA THR A 52 -9.90 -9.95 33.27
C THR A 52 -9.26 -9.05 32.20
N CYS A 53 -8.13 -8.42 32.52
CA CYS A 53 -7.35 -7.58 31.63
C CYS A 53 -6.64 -8.34 30.48
N THR A 54 -6.63 -9.67 30.48
CA THR A 54 -6.04 -10.48 29.39
C THR A 54 -6.70 -10.23 28.03
N CYS A 55 -7.92 -9.70 28.00
CA CYS A 55 -8.57 -9.28 26.76
C CYS A 55 -7.81 -8.14 26.06
N PHE A 56 -7.22 -7.19 26.79
CA PHE A 56 -6.50 -6.05 26.20
C PHE A 56 -5.25 -6.49 25.44
N ILE A 57 -4.48 -7.43 26.00
CA ILE A 57 -3.26 -7.92 25.35
C ILE A 57 -3.58 -8.77 24.09
N LYS A 58 -4.69 -9.53 24.12
CA LYS A 58 -5.18 -10.26 22.93
C LYS A 58 -5.67 -9.32 21.82
N ILE A 59 -6.43 -8.28 22.20
CA ILE A 59 -6.88 -7.25 21.25
C ILE A 59 -5.68 -6.53 20.66
N SER A 60 -4.70 -6.16 21.47
CA SER A 60 -3.46 -5.53 21.02
C SER A 60 -2.71 -6.39 19.99
N ALA A 61 -2.48 -7.67 20.28
CA ALA A 61 -1.87 -8.59 19.32
C ALA A 61 -2.64 -8.67 17.99
N GLY A 62 -3.98 -8.71 18.07
CA GLY A 62 -4.85 -8.67 16.88
C GLY A 62 -4.71 -7.37 16.08
N MET A 63 -4.63 -6.22 16.77
CA MET A 63 -4.46 -4.90 16.13
C MET A 63 -3.11 -4.82 15.39
N PHE A 64 -2.02 -5.30 16.00
CA PHE A 64 -0.72 -5.38 15.33
C PHE A 64 -0.76 -6.28 14.09
N LEU A 65 -1.43 -7.44 14.17
CA LEU A 65 -1.58 -8.34 13.03
C LEU A 65 -2.36 -7.70 11.89
N VAL A 66 -3.48 -7.05 12.19
CA VAL A 66 -4.25 -6.28 11.20
C VAL A 66 -3.41 -5.17 10.59
N GLY A 67 -2.61 -4.47 11.40
CA GLY A 67 -1.65 -3.47 10.93
C GLY A 67 -0.69 -4.03 9.87
N ILE A 68 -0.09 -5.19 10.12
CA ILE A 68 0.81 -5.88 9.16
C ILE A 68 0.06 -6.26 7.89
N ILE A 69 -1.14 -6.85 7.99
CA ILE A 69 -1.93 -7.27 6.83
C ILE A 69 -2.29 -6.07 5.95
N LEU A 70 -2.77 -4.97 6.55
CA LEU A 70 -3.12 -3.75 5.81
C LEU A 70 -1.89 -3.14 5.13
N ASN A 71 -0.71 -3.23 5.76
CA ASN A 71 0.54 -2.76 5.17
C ASN A 71 0.92 -3.54 3.90
N PHE A 72 0.79 -4.87 3.93
CA PHE A 72 1.01 -5.70 2.74
C PHE A 72 -0.01 -5.44 1.63
N LEU A 73 -1.30 -5.29 1.99
CA LEU A 73 -2.33 -4.96 1.01
C LEU A 73 -2.08 -3.61 0.35
N SER A 74 -1.69 -2.61 1.13
CA SER A 74 -1.32 -1.29 0.64
C SER A 74 -0.25 -1.36 -0.45
N GLN A 75 0.82 -2.13 -0.23
CA GLN A 75 1.90 -2.29 -1.23
C GLN A 75 1.42 -2.96 -2.51
N GLN A 76 0.52 -3.95 -2.42
CA GLN A 76 -0.05 -4.55 -3.62
C GLN A 76 -0.86 -3.56 -4.44
N TYR A 77 -1.62 -2.68 -3.80
CA TYR A 77 -2.33 -1.61 -4.50
C TYR A 77 -1.37 -0.54 -5.03
N GLY A 78 -0.28 -0.25 -4.33
CA GLY A 78 0.78 0.64 -4.80
C GLY A 78 1.43 0.12 -6.09
N TYR A 79 1.70 -1.19 -6.15
CA TYR A 79 2.17 -1.82 -7.38
C TYR A 79 1.16 -1.68 -8.53
N LYS A 80 -0.13 -1.94 -8.28
CA LYS A 80 -1.18 -1.77 -9.30
C LYS A 80 -1.30 -0.32 -9.78
N ALA A 81 -1.23 0.66 -8.88
CA ALA A 81 -1.27 2.08 -9.25
C ALA A 81 -0.13 2.45 -10.22
N ASN A 82 1.09 2.02 -9.90
CA ASN A 82 2.26 2.27 -10.75
C ASN A 82 2.18 1.51 -12.09
N TYR A 83 1.60 0.31 -12.10
CA TYR A 83 1.37 -0.43 -13.35
C TYR A 83 0.37 0.28 -14.26
N GLU A 84 -0.75 0.76 -13.73
CA GLU A 84 -1.72 1.53 -14.53
C GLU A 84 -1.11 2.86 -15.01
N SER A 85 -0.29 3.53 -14.18
CA SER A 85 0.47 4.72 -14.59
C SER A 85 1.47 4.42 -15.72
N TYR A 86 2.11 3.25 -15.68
CA TYR A 86 3.01 2.81 -16.75
C TYR A 86 2.25 2.64 -18.07
N LEU A 87 1.06 2.02 -18.05
CA LEU A 87 0.22 1.85 -19.24
C LEU A 87 -0.29 3.20 -19.78
N MET A 88 -0.67 4.13 -18.90
CA MET A 88 -1.04 5.48 -19.28
C MET A 88 0.09 6.18 -20.07
N TYR A 89 1.32 6.17 -19.53
CA TYR A 89 2.46 6.78 -20.22
C TYR A 89 2.85 6.04 -21.51
N ASP A 90 2.62 4.73 -21.59
CA ASP A 90 2.82 3.96 -22.82
C ASP A 90 1.90 4.48 -23.94
N CYS A 91 0.62 4.70 -23.63
CA CYS A 91 -0.33 5.31 -24.56
C CYS A 91 0.08 6.74 -24.94
N GLU A 92 0.57 7.55 -24.00
CA GLU A 92 1.02 8.92 -24.30
C GLU A 92 2.25 8.95 -25.23
N VAL A 93 3.20 8.04 -25.04
CA VAL A 93 4.37 7.90 -25.91
C VAL A 93 3.92 7.53 -27.33
N GLU A 94 3.00 6.57 -27.47
CA GLU A 94 2.47 6.17 -28.78
C GLU A 94 1.70 7.32 -29.45
N VAL A 95 0.93 8.10 -28.69
CA VAL A 95 0.25 9.31 -29.20
C VAL A 95 1.24 10.34 -29.73
N ASP A 96 2.33 10.59 -29.00
CA ASP A 96 3.37 11.54 -29.41
C ASP A 96 4.11 11.07 -30.67
N GLU A 97 4.40 9.77 -30.77
CA GLU A 97 5.01 9.16 -31.95
C GLU A 97 4.10 9.32 -33.19
N ILE A 98 2.80 9.03 -33.06
CA ILE A 98 1.85 9.17 -34.17
C ILE A 98 1.70 10.64 -34.59
N LYS A 99 1.67 11.58 -33.64
CA LYS A 99 1.57 13.03 -33.92
C LYS A 99 2.83 13.59 -34.59
N SER A 100 3.98 12.97 -34.39
CA SER A 100 5.24 13.39 -35.02
C SER A 100 5.34 13.06 -36.52
N LEU A 101 4.43 12.22 -37.04
CA LEU A 101 4.38 11.85 -38.45
C LEU A 101 3.74 12.98 -39.28
N GLU A 102 4.40 13.38 -40.36
CA GLU A 102 3.95 14.48 -41.25
C GLU A 102 2.55 14.27 -41.85
N THR A 103 2.14 13.01 -42.03
CA THR A 103 0.85 12.67 -42.66
C THR A 103 -0.01 11.81 -41.74
N ILE A 104 -1.08 12.42 -41.22
CA ILE A 104 -2.09 11.74 -40.40
C ILE A 104 -3.21 11.23 -41.31
N THR A 105 -3.25 9.91 -41.52
CA THR A 105 -4.36 9.22 -42.19
C THR A 105 -5.61 9.16 -41.31
N LYS A 106 -6.79 8.90 -41.90
CA LYS A 106 -8.04 8.71 -41.13
C LYS A 106 -7.92 7.61 -40.07
N GLU A 107 -7.29 6.48 -40.43
CA GLU A 107 -7.03 5.37 -39.50
C GLU A 107 -6.19 5.80 -38.29
N LYS A 108 -5.15 6.61 -38.51
CA LYS A 108 -4.35 7.16 -37.40
C LYS A 108 -5.13 8.10 -36.50
N LYS A 109 -6.12 8.84 -37.03
CA LYS A 109 -7.01 9.68 -36.19
C LYS A 109 -7.90 8.85 -35.29
N GLU A 110 -8.45 7.74 -35.78
CA GLU A 110 -9.22 6.80 -34.94
C GLU A 110 -8.35 6.16 -33.87
N LEU A 111 -7.13 5.74 -34.22
CA LEU A 111 -6.18 5.20 -33.25
C LEU A 111 -5.82 6.21 -32.15
N LEU A 112 -5.57 7.47 -32.51
CA LEU A 112 -5.31 8.55 -31.55
C LEU A 112 -6.48 8.76 -30.58
N LEU A 113 -7.72 8.73 -31.07
CA LEU A 113 -8.91 8.85 -30.21
C LEU A 113 -9.03 7.68 -29.24
N LYS A 114 -8.72 6.46 -29.70
CA LYS A 114 -8.73 5.27 -28.85
C LYS A 114 -7.67 5.35 -27.76
N LEU A 115 -6.43 5.72 -28.12
CA LEU A 115 -5.33 5.87 -27.15
C LEU A 115 -5.60 6.96 -26.12
N ASP A 116 -6.23 8.07 -26.51
CA ASP A 116 -6.63 9.14 -25.57
C ASP A 116 -7.70 8.66 -24.58
N CYS A 117 -8.67 7.86 -25.05
CA CYS A 117 -9.66 7.23 -24.18
C CYS A 117 -9.02 6.22 -23.22
N ASP A 118 -8.12 5.36 -23.72
CA ASP A 118 -7.45 4.33 -22.91
C ASP A 118 -6.54 4.99 -21.85
N SER A 119 -5.78 6.02 -22.23
CA SER A 119 -4.93 6.80 -21.30
C SER A 119 -5.76 7.39 -20.14
N LYS A 120 -6.90 8.01 -20.44
CA LYS A 120 -7.81 8.55 -19.41
C LYS A 120 -8.40 7.50 -18.48
N ASP A 121 -8.60 6.29 -18.98
CA ASP A 121 -9.10 5.19 -18.15
C ASP A 121 -8.00 4.65 -17.22
N TYR A 122 -6.77 4.52 -17.73
CA TYR A 122 -5.60 4.16 -16.93
C TYR A 122 -5.29 5.19 -15.84
N ASP A 123 -5.37 6.48 -16.16
CA ASP A 123 -5.19 7.57 -15.20
C ASP A 123 -6.19 7.46 -14.03
N LYS A 124 -7.49 7.30 -14.32
CA LYS A 124 -8.52 7.11 -13.30
C LYS A 124 -8.32 5.87 -12.44
N ARG A 125 -7.84 4.77 -13.03
CA ARG A 125 -7.55 3.53 -12.31
C ARG A 125 -6.33 3.69 -11.42
N SER A 126 -5.28 4.33 -11.92
CA SER A 126 -4.10 4.67 -11.14
C SER A 126 -4.45 5.49 -9.91
N ASP A 127 -5.22 6.57 -10.08
CA ASP A 127 -5.67 7.43 -9.00
C ASP A 127 -6.47 6.67 -7.94
N ARG A 128 -7.35 5.77 -8.36
CA ARG A 128 -8.14 4.94 -7.43
C ARG A 128 -7.23 4.06 -6.57
N PHE A 129 -6.25 3.39 -7.19
CA PHE A 129 -5.32 2.52 -6.46
C PHE A 129 -4.35 3.33 -5.58
N SER A 130 -3.91 4.51 -6.02
CA SER A 130 -3.07 5.42 -5.24
C SER A 130 -3.79 5.91 -3.98
N ASN A 131 -5.05 6.32 -4.12
CA ASN A 131 -5.88 6.71 -2.99
C ASN A 131 -6.12 5.54 -2.02
N LEU A 132 -6.35 4.33 -2.54
CA LEU A 132 -6.52 3.14 -1.72
C LEU A 132 -5.25 2.79 -0.93
N THR A 133 -4.09 2.87 -1.58
CA THR A 133 -2.77 2.69 -0.96
C THR A 133 -2.57 3.66 0.20
N THR A 134 -2.86 4.94 -0.04
CA THR A 134 -2.75 6.00 0.98
C THR A 134 -3.65 5.72 2.18
N ASN A 135 -4.91 5.37 1.94
CA ASN A 135 -5.87 5.06 3.00
C ASN A 135 -5.45 3.82 3.82
N LEU A 136 -5.02 2.75 3.15
CA LEU A 136 -4.58 1.53 3.82
C LEU A 136 -3.32 1.74 4.66
N ASN A 137 -2.39 2.59 4.21
CA ASN A 137 -1.23 2.97 5.01
C ASN A 137 -1.64 3.72 6.29
N TYR A 138 -2.55 4.70 6.18
CA TYR A 138 -3.06 5.41 7.35
C TYR A 138 -3.78 4.47 8.32
N PHE A 139 -4.61 3.56 7.82
CA PHE A 139 -5.26 2.57 8.67
C PHE A 139 -4.24 1.64 9.33
N SER A 140 -3.29 1.10 8.58
CA SER A 140 -2.21 0.25 9.10
C SER A 140 -1.46 0.93 10.25
N MET A 141 -1.07 2.20 10.06
CA MET A 141 -0.44 3.01 11.09
C MET A 141 -1.35 3.23 12.31
N GLY A 142 -2.64 3.52 12.09
CA GLY A 142 -3.64 3.65 13.15
C GLY A 142 -3.78 2.37 13.99
N PHE A 143 -3.85 1.21 13.34
CA PHE A 143 -3.90 -0.09 14.01
C PHE A 143 -2.64 -0.38 14.83
N MET A 144 -1.46 -0.04 14.30
CA MET A 144 -0.20 -0.13 15.05
C MET A 144 -0.23 0.73 16.32
N PHE A 145 -0.65 2.00 16.22
CA PHE A 145 -0.75 2.88 17.39
C PHE A 145 -1.78 2.39 18.42
N LEU A 146 -2.95 1.93 17.97
CA LEU A 146 -3.94 1.35 18.87
C LEU A 146 -3.42 0.10 19.58
N GLY A 147 -2.68 -0.75 18.87
CA GLY A 147 -1.98 -1.90 19.44
C GLY A 147 -1.08 -1.49 20.60
N LEU A 148 -0.21 -0.49 20.38
CA LEU A 148 0.69 0.05 21.41
C LEU A 148 -0.05 0.63 22.61
N ILE A 149 -1.12 1.40 22.38
CA ILE A 149 -1.93 1.99 23.45
C ILE A 149 -2.55 0.88 24.31
N PHE A 150 -3.12 -0.15 23.70
CA PHE A 150 -3.70 -1.28 24.45
C PHE A 150 -2.65 -2.06 25.22
N THR A 151 -1.46 -2.29 24.64
CA THR A 151 -0.34 -2.92 25.36
C THR A 151 0.05 -2.09 26.58
N PHE A 152 0.18 -0.77 26.41
CA PHE A 152 0.58 0.13 27.49
C PHE A 152 -0.46 0.17 28.62
N ILE A 153 -1.75 0.33 28.28
CA ILE A 153 -2.84 0.31 29.25
C ILE A 153 -2.86 -1.01 30.03
N PHE A 154 -2.63 -2.13 29.36
CA PHE A 154 -2.55 -3.43 30.02
C PHE A 154 -1.44 -3.47 31.08
N PHE A 155 -0.23 -3.01 30.74
CA PHE A 155 0.89 -3.00 31.67
C PHE A 155 0.63 -2.06 32.86
N VAL A 156 0.11 -0.86 32.64
CA VAL A 156 -0.18 0.11 33.72
C VAL A 156 -1.27 -0.37 34.68
N ILE A 157 -2.24 -1.16 34.21
CA ILE A 157 -3.31 -1.69 35.06
C ILE A 157 -2.85 -2.94 35.83
N THR A 158 -1.99 -3.76 35.22
CA THR A 158 -1.61 -5.07 35.77
C THR A 158 -0.41 -4.99 36.71
N PHE A 159 0.52 -4.04 36.48
CA PHE A 159 1.76 -3.86 37.23
C PHE A 159 1.85 -2.44 37.79
#